data_AF-A0A822ERN3-F1
#
_entry.id   AF-A0A822ERN3-F1
#
_cell.length_a   1.000
_cell.length_b   1.000
_cell.length_c   1.000
_cell.angle_alpha   90.00
_cell.angle_beta   90.00
_cell.angle_gamma   90.00
#
_symmetry.space_group_name_H-M   'P 1'
#
loop_
_entity.id
_entity.type
_entity.pdbx_description
1 polymer ?
#
loop_
_entity_poly.entity_id
_entity_poly.type
_entity_poly.pdbx_seq_one_letter_code
_entity_poly.pdbx_strand_id
1 'polypeptide(L)'
;TYAVCVLAITLWCVLSNASPLNINLENNKTCAHYEVSHSNHCYYLDGSGGQCAKGYKRASEAVLKTVATKFKGKTYKSKVSDNCCVWTSNTYENWGMPATSCNVPGTFESGPVLGGSLCTQAQQHFPAQLTFCGSS
;
A
#
# COMPACT_ATOMS: atom_id res chain seq x y z
N THR A 1 -4.28 8.38 -36.54
CA THR A 1 -5.51 9.06 -37.00
C THR A 1 -6.67 8.10 -36.87
N TYR A 2 -7.43 8.17 -35.77
CA TYR A 2 -8.68 7.43 -35.64
C TYR A 2 -9.69 8.34 -34.95
N ALA A 3 -10.84 8.53 -35.60
CA ALA A 3 -11.96 9.31 -35.12
C ALA A 3 -12.98 8.36 -34.48
N VAL A 4 -13.28 8.55 -33.19
CA VAL A 4 -14.44 7.92 -32.57
C VAL A 4 -15.57 8.96 -32.59
N CYS A 5 -16.49 8.80 -33.54
CA CYS A 5 -17.66 9.64 -33.69
C CYS A 5 -18.85 8.90 -33.07
N VAL A 6 -19.30 9.32 -31.89
CA VAL A 6 -20.58 8.86 -31.32
C VAL A 6 -21.66 9.82 -31.84
N LEU A 7 -22.52 9.31 -32.73
CA LEU A 7 -23.67 10.03 -33.27
C LEU A 7 -24.78 10.13 -32.22
N ALA A 8 -25.07 11.34 -31.72
CA ALA A 8 -26.41 11.94 -31.77
C ALA A 8 -26.49 13.31 -31.05
N ILE A 9 -26.70 14.36 -31.86
CA ILE A 9 -27.55 15.53 -31.59
C ILE A 9 -27.08 16.50 -30.48
N THR A 10 -26.08 17.32 -30.80
CA THR A 10 -26.01 18.80 -30.70
C THR A 10 -24.53 19.19 -30.64
N LEU A 11 -24.01 19.64 -31.78
CA LEU A 11 -22.59 19.74 -32.04
C LEU A 11 -22.04 21.09 -31.55
N TRP A 12 -21.63 21.16 -30.30
CA TRP A 12 -20.57 22.06 -29.87
C TRP A 12 -19.28 21.23 -29.78
N CYS A 13 -18.49 21.24 -30.85
CA CYS A 13 -17.10 20.74 -30.79
C CYS A 13 -16.29 21.74 -29.98
N VAL A 14 -16.19 21.54 -28.66
CA VAL A 14 -15.18 22.24 -27.86
C VAL A 14 -13.82 21.69 -28.30
N LEU A 15 -13.05 22.52 -28.99
CA LEU A 15 -11.63 22.31 -29.22
C LEU A 15 -10.91 22.39 -27.87
N SER A 16 -10.89 21.31 -27.11
CA SER A 16 -10.00 21.19 -25.97
C SER A 16 -8.58 20.98 -26.51
N ASN A 17 -7.76 22.03 -26.42
CA ASN A 17 -6.30 21.94 -26.56
C ASN A 17 -5.77 21.02 -25.45
N ALA A 18 -5.76 19.72 -25.72
CA ALA A 18 -4.99 18.78 -24.91
C ALA A 18 -3.52 19.05 -25.20
N SER A 19 -2.84 19.75 -24.29
CA SER A 19 -1.38 19.73 -24.23
C SER A 19 -0.94 18.26 -24.26
N PRO A 20 0.10 17.88 -25.03
CA PRO A 20 0.64 16.54 -24.91
C PRO A 20 1.11 16.37 -23.46
N LEU A 21 0.37 15.55 -22.72
CA LEU A 21 0.79 15.03 -21.43
C LEU A 21 2.08 14.27 -21.72
N ASN A 22 3.21 14.94 -21.50
CA ASN A 22 4.52 14.34 -21.46
C ASN A 22 4.58 13.52 -20.18
N ILE A 23 3.85 12.40 -20.18
CA ILE A 23 3.97 11.39 -19.15
C ILE A 23 5.31 10.74 -19.46
N ASN A 24 6.32 11.20 -18.73
CA ASN A 24 7.54 10.45 -18.54
C ASN A 24 7.12 9.14 -17.87
N LEU A 25 6.76 8.14 -18.70
CA LEU A 25 6.20 6.87 -18.29
C LEU A 25 7.34 5.99 -17.78
N GLU A 26 7.99 6.43 -16.71
CA GLU A 26 8.82 5.53 -15.92
C GLU A 26 7.89 4.52 -15.26
N ASN A 27 7.71 3.37 -15.92
CA ASN A 27 7.39 2.08 -15.32
C ASN A 27 6.33 2.11 -14.20
N ASN A 28 5.08 2.47 -14.51
CA ASN A 28 4.00 2.36 -13.54
C ASN A 28 3.57 0.89 -13.37
N LYS A 29 4.38 0.11 -12.63
CA LYS A 29 4.01 -1.23 -12.20
C LYS A 29 2.65 -1.17 -11.52
N THR A 30 1.65 -1.82 -12.14
CA THR A 30 0.30 -1.87 -11.61
C THR A 30 0.26 -2.87 -10.46
N CYS A 31 0.22 -2.36 -9.23
CA CYS A 31 0.07 -3.18 -8.04
C CYS A 31 -1.39 -3.55 -7.80
N ALA A 32 -1.64 -4.59 -7.01
CA ALA A 32 -3.00 -4.98 -6.64
C ALA A 32 -3.72 -3.85 -5.86
N HIS A 33 -5.06 -3.87 -5.81
CA HIS A 33 -5.82 -2.79 -5.17
C HIS A 33 -5.52 -2.60 -3.67
N TYR A 34 -5.12 -3.66 -2.96
CA TYR A 34 -4.66 -3.64 -1.56
C TYR A 34 -3.16 -3.35 -1.39
N GLU A 35 -2.43 -3.15 -2.49
CA GLU A 35 -0.99 -2.83 -2.50
C GLU A 35 -0.74 -1.34 -2.75
N VAL A 36 0.46 -0.91 -2.40
CA VAL A 36 1.02 0.41 -2.66
C VAL A 36 2.20 0.28 -3.61
N SER A 37 2.24 1.11 -4.66
CA SER A 37 3.39 1.20 -5.57
C SER A 37 4.41 2.23 -5.09
N HIS A 38 5.69 1.85 -5.09
CA HIS A 38 6.82 2.75 -4.83
C HIS A 38 8.10 2.20 -5.45
N SER A 39 8.82 3.04 -6.19
CA SER A 39 10.11 2.68 -6.82
C SER A 39 10.06 1.39 -7.65
N ASN A 40 9.00 1.21 -8.45
CA ASN A 40 8.78 0.01 -9.28
C ASN A 40 8.58 -1.31 -8.49
N HIS A 41 8.30 -1.23 -7.19
CA HIS A 41 7.93 -2.36 -6.34
C HIS A 41 6.52 -2.18 -5.77
N CYS A 42 5.88 -3.30 -5.43
CA CYS A 42 4.57 -3.34 -4.79
C CYS A 42 4.71 -3.77 -3.34
N TYR A 43 4.01 -3.08 -2.44
CA TYR A 43 4.07 -3.31 -1.01
C TYR A 43 2.68 -3.53 -0.43
N TYR A 44 2.57 -4.42 0.55
CA TYR A 44 1.31 -4.66 1.26
C TYR A 44 1.54 -4.89 2.76
N LEU A 45 0.43 -4.82 3.49
CA LEU A 45 0.31 -5.21 4.89
C LEU A 45 -0.53 -6.48 5.00
N ASP A 46 -0.14 -7.39 5.88
CA ASP A 46 -0.85 -8.67 6.06
C ASP A 46 -0.64 -9.25 7.45
N GLY A 47 -1.63 -9.95 8.00
CA GLY A 47 -1.57 -10.67 9.28
C GLY A 47 -0.87 -12.02 9.17
N SER A 48 0.27 -12.06 8.48
CA SER A 48 0.93 -13.28 8.01
C SER A 48 2.05 -13.79 8.93
N GLY A 49 2.29 -13.15 10.09
CA GLY A 49 3.25 -13.67 11.06
C GLY A 49 4.70 -13.65 10.57
N GLY A 50 5.08 -12.62 9.80
CA GLY A 50 6.41 -12.46 9.24
C GLY A 50 6.63 -13.13 7.88
N GLN A 51 5.65 -13.90 7.39
CA GLN A 51 5.73 -14.58 6.10
C GLN A 51 5.18 -13.69 4.97
N CYS A 52 5.83 -13.69 3.81
CA CYS A 52 5.34 -12.97 2.63
C CYS A 52 4.87 -13.94 1.55
N ALA A 53 3.92 -13.50 0.72
CA ALA A 53 3.44 -14.22 -0.44
C ALA A 53 4.60 -14.49 -1.41
N LYS A 54 4.45 -15.52 -2.25
CA LYS A 54 5.45 -15.87 -3.26
C LYS A 54 5.81 -14.65 -4.12
N GLY A 55 7.11 -14.38 -4.28
CA GLY A 55 7.61 -13.21 -5.00
C GLY A 55 7.74 -11.94 -4.14
N TYR A 56 7.46 -12.03 -2.84
CA TYR A 56 7.60 -10.93 -1.89
C TYR A 56 8.49 -11.34 -0.72
N LYS A 57 9.10 -10.35 -0.07
CA LYS A 57 9.91 -10.50 1.14
C LYS A 57 9.57 -9.40 2.13
N ARG A 58 9.91 -9.59 3.41
CA ARG A 58 9.76 -8.52 4.41
C ARG A 58 10.57 -7.31 3.95
N ALA A 59 9.90 -6.17 3.84
CA ALA A 59 10.50 -4.93 3.40
C ALA A 59 11.02 -4.12 4.60
N SER A 60 11.95 -3.21 4.33
CA SER A 60 12.61 -2.43 5.39
C SER A 60 11.72 -1.33 5.95
N GLU A 61 12.01 -0.94 7.18
CA GLU A 61 11.34 0.20 7.83
C GLU A 61 11.56 1.51 7.05
N ALA A 62 12.72 1.67 6.39
CA ALA A 62 13.01 2.85 5.58
C ALA A 62 12.03 3.02 4.41
N VAL A 63 11.62 1.92 3.78
CA VAL A 63 10.59 1.96 2.74
C VAL A 63 9.23 2.23 3.37
N LEU A 64 8.90 1.56 4.48
CA LEU A 64 7.65 1.76 5.20
C LEU A 64 7.43 3.24 5.52
N LYS A 65 8.45 3.93 6.05
CA LYS A 65 8.41 5.37 6.34
C LYS A 65 7.96 6.21 5.13
N THR A 66 8.36 5.83 3.93
CA THR A 66 8.06 6.56 2.68
C THR A 66 6.66 6.24 2.15
N VAL A 67 6.17 5.02 2.36
CA VAL A 67 4.90 4.55 1.78
C VAL A 67 3.74 4.49 2.78
N ALA A 68 4.01 4.68 4.08
CA ALA A 68 3.07 4.47 5.17
C ALA A 68 1.71 5.15 4.92
N THR A 69 1.70 6.45 4.62
CA THR A 69 0.46 7.22 4.41
C THR A 69 -0.37 6.72 3.22
N LYS A 70 0.26 6.05 2.24
CA LYS A 70 -0.41 5.51 1.05
C LYS A 70 -1.23 4.25 1.34
N PHE A 71 -1.10 3.67 2.53
CA PHE A 71 -1.94 2.55 2.97
C PHE A 71 -3.36 2.97 3.38
N LYS A 72 -3.65 4.27 3.50
CA LYS A 72 -5.02 4.74 3.71
C LYS A 72 -5.93 4.25 2.56
N GLY A 73 -7.07 3.65 2.92
CA GLY A 73 -8.01 3.06 1.97
C GLY A 73 -7.57 1.70 1.39
N LYS A 74 -6.40 1.19 1.77
CA LYS A 74 -5.99 -0.20 1.49
C LYS A 74 -6.55 -1.14 2.55
N THR A 75 -6.32 -2.43 2.39
CA THR A 75 -6.68 -3.46 3.38
C THR A 75 -5.60 -4.53 3.42
N TYR A 76 -5.76 -5.52 4.30
CA TYR A 76 -4.89 -6.68 4.39
C TYR A 76 -4.89 -7.47 3.07
N LYS A 77 -3.73 -8.00 2.66
CA LYS A 77 -3.64 -8.78 1.42
C LYS A 77 -4.42 -10.09 1.49
N SER A 78 -4.35 -10.81 2.62
CA SER A 78 -4.95 -12.13 2.75
C SER A 78 -5.57 -12.41 4.11
N LYS A 79 -4.99 -11.89 5.19
CA LYS A 79 -5.35 -12.21 6.57
C LYS A 79 -5.29 -10.97 7.45
N VAL A 80 -6.31 -10.77 8.27
CA VAL A 80 -6.32 -9.71 9.30
C VAL A 80 -5.28 -10.05 10.37
N SER A 81 -4.53 -9.04 10.83
CA SER A 81 -3.55 -9.22 11.90
C SER A 81 -4.21 -9.44 13.27
N ASP A 82 -3.46 -9.99 14.22
CA ASP A 82 -3.81 -10.03 15.65
C ASP A 82 -2.97 -9.05 16.50
N ASN A 83 -2.00 -8.36 15.87
CA ASN A 83 -1.16 -7.33 16.47
C ASN A 83 -1.06 -6.08 15.58
N CYS A 84 -0.83 -4.93 16.21
CA CYS A 84 -0.78 -3.64 15.52
C CYS A 84 0.62 -3.20 15.12
N CYS A 85 1.67 -3.81 15.67
CA CYS A 85 3.04 -3.48 15.35
C CYS A 85 3.42 -4.07 14.00
N VAL A 86 4.04 -3.26 13.17
CA VAL A 86 4.43 -3.64 11.82
C VAL A 86 5.78 -4.30 11.85
N TRP A 87 5.79 -5.60 11.57
CA TRP A 87 6.99 -6.37 11.41
C TRP A 87 7.64 -6.08 10.06
N THR A 88 8.80 -5.43 10.10
CA THR A 88 9.63 -5.14 8.94
C THR A 88 10.82 -6.10 8.89
N SER A 89 11.75 -5.90 7.95
CA SER A 89 13.04 -6.60 7.96
C SER A 89 14.03 -6.06 9.00
N ASN A 90 13.69 -4.99 9.72
CA ASN A 90 14.53 -4.42 10.78
C ASN A 90 14.41 -5.24 12.08
N THR A 91 15.35 -5.03 13.01
CA THR A 91 15.41 -5.71 14.32
C THR A 91 14.23 -5.41 15.24
N TYR A 92 13.65 -4.22 15.11
CA TYR A 92 12.63 -3.69 16.01
C TYR A 92 11.40 -3.23 15.24
N GLU A 93 10.24 -3.33 15.88
CA GLU A 93 8.96 -2.84 15.38
C GLU A 93 8.67 -1.47 15.98
N ASN A 94 9.02 -0.41 15.25
CA ASN A 94 8.81 0.99 15.68
C ASN A 94 7.55 1.62 15.07
N TRP A 95 6.88 0.91 14.17
CA TRP A 95 5.71 1.39 13.46
C TRP A 95 4.51 0.55 13.83
N GLY A 96 3.35 1.17 13.94
CA GLY A 96 2.12 0.47 14.20
C GLY A 96 0.94 1.09 13.48
N MET A 97 -0.06 0.26 13.18
CA MET A 97 -1.37 0.77 12.76
C MET A 97 -2.05 1.43 13.97
N PRO A 98 -2.77 2.55 13.79
CA PRO A 98 -3.62 3.09 14.84
C PRO A 98 -4.65 2.06 15.31
N ALA A 99 -4.93 2.03 16.61
CA ALA A 99 -5.75 1.00 17.23
C ALA A 99 -7.15 0.88 16.62
N THR A 100 -7.71 1.96 16.05
CA THR A 100 -9.04 1.95 15.40
C THR A 100 -9.06 1.21 14.06
N SER A 101 -7.91 1.08 13.39
CA SER A 101 -7.78 0.48 12.05
C SER A 101 -7.00 -0.84 12.06
N CYS A 102 -6.65 -1.34 13.24
CA CYS A 102 -5.84 -2.52 13.44
C CYS A 102 -6.72 -3.70 13.88
N ASN A 103 -6.35 -4.93 13.46
CA ASN A 103 -7.00 -6.18 13.86
C ASN A 103 -8.49 -6.26 13.52
N VAL A 104 -8.95 -5.42 12.61
CA VAL A 104 -10.33 -5.34 12.15
C VAL A 104 -10.38 -5.59 10.64
N PRO A 105 -11.36 -6.36 10.14
CA PRO A 105 -11.55 -6.49 8.70
C PRO A 105 -12.00 -5.15 8.10
N GLY A 106 -11.60 -4.89 6.86
CA GLY A 106 -12.01 -3.70 6.11
C GLY A 106 -10.85 -2.79 5.72
N THR A 107 -11.19 -1.62 5.19
CA THR A 107 -10.19 -0.65 4.73
C THR A 107 -9.58 0.12 5.90
N PHE A 108 -8.29 0.39 5.81
CA PHE A 108 -7.57 1.20 6.76
C PHE A 108 -8.00 2.68 6.69
N GLU A 109 -8.38 3.27 7.82
CA GLU A 109 -8.71 4.71 7.91
C GLU A 109 -7.45 5.58 7.73
N SER A 110 -6.31 5.04 8.11
CA SER A 110 -4.96 5.60 7.97
C SER A 110 -3.93 4.49 7.82
N GLY A 111 -2.76 4.80 7.27
CA GLY A 111 -1.64 3.86 7.26
C GLY A 111 -0.89 3.75 8.59
N PRO A 112 0.18 2.95 8.64
CA PRO A 112 1.04 2.84 9.82
C PRO A 112 1.66 4.18 10.21
N VAL A 113 1.89 4.38 11.51
CA VAL A 113 2.55 5.57 12.07
C VAL A 113 3.65 5.15 13.04
N LEU A 114 4.68 5.98 13.15
CA LEU A 114 5.76 5.78 14.12
C LEU A 114 5.20 5.80 15.55
N GLY A 115 5.51 4.79 16.37
CA GLY A 115 4.97 4.65 17.72
C GLY A 115 3.47 4.30 17.80
N GLY A 116 2.82 4.03 16.66
CA GLY A 116 1.39 3.69 16.61
C GLY A 116 1.10 2.47 17.48
N SER A 117 -0.02 2.50 18.23
CA SER A 117 -0.40 1.43 19.16
C SER A 117 0.71 1.02 20.14
N LEU A 118 1.53 1.99 20.58
CA LEU A 118 2.67 1.81 21.50
C LEU A 118 3.81 0.95 20.94
N CYS A 119 3.91 0.82 19.61
CA CYS A 119 4.99 0.11 18.96
C CYS A 119 6.28 0.95 18.95
N THR A 120 7.04 0.88 20.03
CA THR A 120 8.35 1.51 20.16
C THR A 120 9.34 0.44 20.61
N GLN A 121 10.30 0.09 19.75
CA GLN A 121 11.24 -1.01 20.00
C GLN A 121 10.55 -2.34 20.34
N ALA A 122 9.34 -2.58 19.82
CA ALA A 122 8.64 -3.83 20.07
C ALA A 122 9.32 -4.99 19.32
N GLN A 123 9.18 -6.19 19.88
CA GLN A 123 9.71 -7.46 19.35
C GLN A 123 8.72 -8.62 19.54
N GLN A 124 7.43 -8.28 19.62
CA GLN A 124 6.40 -9.27 19.93
C GLN A 124 5.93 -9.89 18.61
N HIS A 125 6.43 -11.08 18.29
CA HIS A 125 6.11 -11.76 17.04
C HIS A 125 4.94 -12.73 17.24
N PHE A 126 3.71 -12.25 17.04
CA PHE A 126 2.50 -13.06 17.16
C PHE A 126 2.28 -13.95 15.91
N PRO A 127 1.50 -15.05 16.02
CA PRO A 127 1.20 -15.91 14.88
C PRO A 127 0.52 -15.19 13.70
N ALA A 128 -0.27 -14.14 13.93
CA ALA A 128 -0.81 -13.28 12.89
C ALA A 128 -0.23 -11.86 12.93
N GLN A 129 1.07 -11.73 13.21
CA GLN A 129 1.78 -10.45 13.25
C GLN A 129 1.54 -9.66 11.96
N LEU A 130 1.22 -8.37 12.12
CA LEU A 130 1.11 -7.44 11.02
C LEU A 130 2.47 -7.31 10.33
N THR A 131 2.57 -7.75 9.09
CA THR A 131 3.82 -7.91 8.36
C THR A 131 3.83 -6.97 7.17
N PHE A 132 4.94 -6.25 6.99
CA PHE A 132 5.18 -5.39 5.83
C PHE A 132 6.02 -6.12 4.78
N CYS A 133 5.40 -6.39 3.64
CA CYS A 133 6.01 -7.14 2.55
C CYS A 133 6.17 -6.27 1.30
N GLY A 134 7.27 -6.47 0.58
CA GLY A 134 7.56 -5.82 -0.70
C GLY A 134 7.94 -6.84 -1.78
N SER A 135 7.56 -6.58 -3.03
CA SER A 135 7.90 -7.46 -4.17
C SER A 135 9.40 -7.49 -4.38
N SER A 136 9.98 -8.69 -4.50
CA SER A 136 11.41 -8.89 -4.85
C SER A 136 11.71 -8.50 -6.29
#